data_AF-C1A6A9-F1
#
_entry.id   AF-C1A6A9-F1
#
_cell.length_a   1.000
_cell.length_b   1.000
_cell.length_c   1.000
_cell.angle_alpha   90.00
_cell.angle_beta   90.00
_cell.angle_gamma   90.00
#
_symmetry.space_group_name_H-M   'P 1'
#
loop_
_entity.id
_entity.type
_entity.pdbx_description
1 polymer ?
#
loop_
_entity_poly.entity_id
_entity_poly.type
_entity_poly.pdbx_seq_one_letter_code
_entity_poly.pdbx_strand_id
1 'polypeptide(L)'
;MNSLRRSFGALTLVAALLVASTGPFVATVAAQAPNTALPQPVGYVNDFARVLAPEASGQIESLAQRVHAATRGDMVVVTLPDLGGRPVEEVALRLGREWKVGSDAQVGDAARNAGVIILLVPKETSTDGRGYCRVETGQGAEGFITDATAGALCRSVTPLFQARDYSGALVQLSAQVADRYARAFGVTLDGLPEPQRARRRTNDEDSPFATIVLIVIIVIVVSSMNGRRRGCVGCIPLPIPGGPMMGGGGHGSWGGGGFGGGGGGGFGGFGGGGGFSGGGGGSNW
;
A
#
# COMPACT_ATOMS: atom_id res chain seq x y z
N MET A 1 -6.95 54.92 -88.90
CA MET A 1 -7.86 54.12 -88.06
C MET A 1 -7.07 53.56 -86.88
N ASN A 2 -7.65 53.64 -85.68
CA ASN A 2 -7.16 53.20 -84.36
C ASN A 2 -6.03 54.08 -83.75
N SER A 3 -6.31 55.15 -82.98
CA SER A 3 -6.92 55.25 -81.64
C SER A 3 -5.95 54.68 -80.56
N LEU A 4 -5.62 55.31 -79.42
CA LEU A 4 -6.25 56.35 -78.62
C LEU A 4 -5.22 57.17 -77.83
N ARG A 5 -5.73 58.34 -77.44
CA ARG A 5 -5.14 59.44 -76.67
C ARG A 5 -4.69 59.05 -75.26
N ARG A 6 -3.62 59.71 -74.83
CA ARG A 6 -3.23 59.92 -73.42
C ARG A 6 -4.26 60.83 -72.71
N SER A 7 -4.43 60.60 -71.40
CA SER A 7 -4.79 61.53 -70.30
C SER A 7 -5.94 61.02 -69.40
N PHE A 8 -5.99 61.61 -68.20
CA PHE A 8 -6.79 61.31 -66.99
C PHE A 8 -6.15 60.26 -66.08
N GLY A 9 -5.80 60.55 -64.82
CA GLY A 9 -6.27 61.62 -63.94
C GLY A 9 -6.56 60.97 -62.58
N ALA A 10 -5.95 61.50 -61.52
CA ALA A 10 -5.91 60.98 -60.17
C ALA A 10 -7.26 60.49 -59.59
N LEU A 11 -7.21 59.46 -58.73
CA LEU A 11 -8.21 59.29 -57.67
C LEU A 11 -7.60 58.59 -56.42
N THR A 12 -7.14 59.45 -55.53
CA THR A 12 -7.21 59.40 -54.05
C THR A 12 -7.43 58.06 -53.31
N LEU A 13 -6.38 57.71 -52.55
CA LEU A 13 -6.33 56.99 -51.28
C LEU A 13 -7.57 57.12 -50.37
N VAL A 14 -8.15 56.00 -49.96
CA VAL A 14 -8.75 55.81 -48.62
C VAL A 14 -8.46 54.36 -48.20
N ALA A 15 -7.43 54.17 -47.37
CA ALA A 15 -7.14 52.90 -46.72
C ALA A 15 -7.85 52.88 -45.35
N ALA A 16 -8.94 52.13 -45.23
CA ALA A 16 -9.64 51.91 -43.97
C ALA A 16 -8.96 50.77 -43.19
N LEU A 17 -8.42 51.14 -42.03
CA LEU A 17 -7.76 50.28 -41.05
C LEU A 17 -8.83 49.49 -40.28
N LEU A 18 -8.90 48.16 -40.45
CA LEU A 18 -9.65 47.27 -39.57
C LEU A 18 -8.64 46.47 -38.74
N VAL A 19 -8.47 46.90 -37.49
CA VAL A 19 -7.63 46.28 -36.47
C VAL A 19 -8.24 44.93 -36.10
N ALA A 20 -7.63 43.83 -36.55
CA ALA A 20 -7.93 42.50 -36.05
C ALA A 20 -7.28 42.33 -34.67
N SER A 21 -8.08 42.29 -33.61
CA SER A 21 -7.61 42.03 -32.25
C SER A 21 -7.21 40.57 -32.09
N THR A 22 -5.94 40.24 -32.34
CA THR A 22 -5.35 38.95 -31.99
C THR A 22 -5.03 38.92 -30.50
N GLY A 23 -5.96 38.39 -29.70
CA GLY A 23 -5.69 38.04 -28.30
C GLY A 23 -4.61 36.95 -28.21
N PRO A 24 -3.70 36.99 -27.23
CA PRO A 24 -2.68 35.96 -27.09
C PRO A 24 -3.34 34.64 -26.67
N PHE A 25 -3.29 33.67 -27.58
CA PHE A 25 -3.64 32.29 -27.29
C PHE A 25 -2.53 31.72 -26.38
N VAL A 26 -2.76 31.74 -25.06
CA VAL A 26 -1.83 31.12 -24.10
C VAL A 26 -2.01 29.61 -24.21
N ALA A 27 -1.18 28.99 -25.04
CA ALA A 27 -1.06 27.53 -25.10
C ALA A 27 -0.51 27.05 -23.75
N THR A 28 -1.36 26.44 -22.93
CA THR A 28 -0.94 25.71 -21.74
C THR A 28 -0.21 24.47 -22.23
N VAL A 29 1.13 24.49 -22.20
CA VAL A 29 1.94 23.28 -22.40
C VAL A 29 1.65 22.38 -21.20
N ALA A 30 0.84 21.33 -21.42
CA ALA A 30 0.73 20.24 -20.46
C ALA A 30 2.14 19.63 -20.33
N ALA A 31 2.77 19.83 -19.18
CA ALA A 31 4.03 19.18 -18.86
C ALA A 31 3.81 17.66 -18.86
N GLN A 32 4.20 16.99 -19.94
CA GLN A 32 4.31 15.55 -19.95
C GLN A 32 5.41 15.20 -18.95
N ALA A 33 5.05 14.50 -17.85
CA ALA A 33 6.03 14.00 -16.91
C ALA A 33 7.10 13.22 -17.69
N PRO A 34 8.41 13.47 -17.46
CA PRO A 34 9.44 12.77 -18.19
C PRO A 34 9.26 11.28 -17.98
N ASN A 35 9.07 10.54 -19.09
CA ASN A 35 9.05 9.09 -19.10
C ASN A 35 10.51 8.61 -18.94
N THR A 36 11.08 8.84 -17.76
CA THR A 36 12.42 8.36 -17.39
C THR A 36 12.40 6.83 -17.46
N ALA A 37 13.30 6.28 -18.29
CA ALA A 37 13.50 4.85 -18.39
C ALA A 37 13.83 4.26 -17.01
N LEU A 38 13.28 3.08 -16.71
CA LEU A 38 13.63 2.36 -15.51
C LEU A 38 15.08 1.85 -15.61
N PRO A 39 15.81 1.77 -14.49
CA PRO A 39 17.15 1.19 -14.50
C PRO A 39 17.09 -0.29 -14.90
N GLN A 40 18.20 -0.80 -15.45
CA GLN A 40 18.31 -2.22 -15.80
C GLN A 40 18.61 -3.06 -14.55
N PRO A 41 18.07 -4.28 -14.45
CA PRO A 41 18.34 -5.16 -13.33
C PRO A 41 19.79 -5.67 -13.38
N VAL A 42 20.44 -5.75 -12.21
CA VAL A 42 21.78 -6.33 -12.03
C VAL A 42 21.75 -7.69 -11.34
N GLY A 43 20.65 -8.03 -10.66
CA GLY A 43 20.48 -9.27 -9.91
C GLY A 43 19.16 -9.25 -9.12
N TYR A 44 19.08 -10.02 -8.04
CA TYR A 44 17.92 -9.99 -7.15
C TYR A 44 17.91 -8.74 -6.26
N VAL A 45 19.07 -8.16 -5.94
CA VAL A 45 19.19 -6.88 -5.20
C VAL A 45 19.67 -5.76 -6.11
N ASN A 46 18.87 -4.69 -6.20
CA ASN A 46 19.12 -3.54 -7.06
C ASN A 46 19.07 -2.24 -6.23
N ASP A 47 20.19 -1.87 -5.61
CA ASP A 47 20.29 -0.73 -4.70
C ASP A 47 20.69 0.58 -5.41
N PHE A 48 19.76 1.19 -6.16
CA PHE A 48 20.04 2.46 -6.86
C PHE A 48 20.01 3.68 -5.93
N ALA A 49 19.36 3.58 -4.77
CA ALA A 49 19.39 4.62 -3.74
C ALA A 49 20.65 4.59 -2.87
N ARG A 50 21.46 3.51 -2.94
CA ARG A 50 22.68 3.30 -2.15
C ARG A 50 22.43 3.38 -0.63
N VAL A 51 21.39 2.68 -0.18
CA VAL A 51 20.96 2.67 1.23
C VAL A 51 21.21 1.33 1.92
N LEU A 52 21.69 0.32 1.19
CA LEU A 52 22.00 -0.99 1.75
C LEU A 52 23.48 -1.13 2.08
N ALA A 53 23.76 -1.63 3.29
CA ALA A 53 25.09 -2.11 3.63
C ALA A 53 25.42 -3.37 2.79
N PRO A 54 26.69 -3.60 2.40
CA PRO A 54 27.08 -4.77 1.62
C PRO A 54 26.65 -6.09 2.23
N GLU A 55 26.68 -6.20 3.55
CA GLU A 55 26.26 -7.39 4.30
C GLU A 55 24.77 -7.65 4.14
N ALA A 56 23.94 -6.61 4.21
CA ALA A 56 22.49 -6.71 4.02
C ALA A 56 22.15 -7.11 2.57
N SER A 57 22.80 -6.48 1.59
CA SER A 57 22.64 -6.85 0.18
C SER A 57 23.01 -8.32 -0.06
N GLY A 58 24.13 -8.78 0.49
CA GLY A 58 24.55 -10.18 0.39
C GLY A 58 23.58 -11.16 1.04
N GLN A 59 23.01 -10.81 2.20
CA GLN A 59 22.00 -11.62 2.88
C GLN A 59 20.71 -11.75 2.05
N ILE A 60 20.21 -10.63 1.51
CA ILE A 60 19.00 -10.60 0.69
C ILE A 60 19.22 -11.37 -0.62
N GLU A 61 20.34 -11.15 -1.30
CA GLU A 61 20.69 -11.83 -2.56
C GLU A 61 20.75 -13.35 -2.34
N SER A 62 21.44 -13.80 -1.30
CA SER A 62 21.52 -15.22 -0.94
C SER A 62 20.15 -15.82 -0.63
N LEU A 63 19.28 -15.07 0.05
CA LEU A 63 17.92 -15.50 0.36
C LEU A 63 17.06 -15.62 -0.91
N ALA A 64 17.13 -14.63 -1.80
CA ALA A 64 16.40 -14.64 -3.07
C ALA A 64 16.82 -15.82 -3.96
N GLN A 65 18.12 -16.13 -4.03
CA GLN A 65 18.63 -17.31 -4.72
C GLN A 65 18.07 -18.62 -4.14
N ARG A 66 17.94 -18.73 -2.81
CA ARG A 66 17.32 -19.90 -2.18
C ARG A 66 15.82 -20.01 -2.50
N VAL A 67 15.10 -18.88 -2.49
CA VAL A 67 13.69 -18.84 -2.91
C VAL A 67 13.55 -19.33 -4.36
N HIS A 68 14.36 -18.79 -5.28
CA HIS A 68 14.35 -19.22 -6.67
C HIS A 68 14.71 -20.69 -6.83
N ALA A 69 15.77 -21.17 -6.19
CA ALA A 69 16.18 -22.57 -6.27
C ALA A 69 15.11 -23.54 -5.74
N ALA A 70 14.43 -23.19 -4.64
CA ALA A 70 13.45 -24.06 -3.99
C ALA A 70 12.06 -23.99 -4.63
N THR A 71 11.67 -22.85 -5.20
CA THR A 71 10.29 -22.61 -5.66
C THR A 71 10.17 -22.28 -7.15
N ARG A 72 11.27 -21.89 -7.81
CA ARG A 72 11.30 -21.22 -9.13
C ARG A 72 10.54 -19.90 -9.20
N GLY A 73 10.10 -19.37 -8.07
CA GLY A 73 9.60 -18.01 -7.95
C GLY A 73 10.72 -17.01 -7.70
N ASP A 74 10.52 -15.78 -8.12
CA ASP A 74 11.53 -14.72 -8.02
C ASP A 74 11.13 -13.68 -6.99
N MET A 75 12.04 -13.37 -6.08
CA MET A 75 11.93 -12.23 -5.16
C MET A 75 13.03 -11.24 -5.49
N VAL A 76 12.67 -10.02 -5.90
CA VAL A 76 13.60 -8.97 -6.30
C VAL A 76 13.41 -7.74 -5.41
N VAL A 77 14.50 -7.26 -4.83
CA VAL A 77 14.55 -6.02 -4.03
C VAL A 77 15.10 -4.89 -4.89
N VAL A 78 14.40 -3.76 -4.87
CA VAL A 78 14.77 -2.55 -5.61
C VAL A 78 14.72 -1.35 -4.68
N THR A 79 15.79 -0.57 -4.62
CA THR A 79 15.76 0.77 -4.00
C THR A 79 15.90 1.80 -5.11
N LEU A 80 15.02 2.81 -5.11
CA LEU A 80 15.11 3.95 -6.03
C LEU A 80 15.29 5.24 -5.22
N PRO A 81 16.13 6.18 -5.66
CA PRO A 81 16.26 7.45 -4.98
C PRO A 81 14.96 8.27 -5.08
N ASP A 82 14.23 8.16 -6.20
CA ASP A 82 12.99 8.89 -6.43
C ASP A 82 12.06 8.18 -7.44
N LEU A 83 10.77 8.50 -7.40
CA LEU A 83 9.76 7.96 -8.32
C LEU A 83 9.61 8.78 -9.61
N GLY A 84 10.17 9.99 -9.69
CA GLY A 84 10.06 10.88 -10.85
C GLY A 84 8.65 11.44 -11.04
N GLY A 85 7.92 11.66 -9.94
CA GLY A 85 6.54 12.15 -9.96
C GLY A 85 5.49 11.11 -10.34
N ARG A 86 5.87 9.84 -10.50
CA ARG A 86 4.95 8.73 -10.80
C ARG A 86 4.43 8.07 -9.52
N PRO A 87 3.23 7.46 -9.54
CA PRO A 87 2.75 6.63 -8.44
C PRO A 87 3.68 5.44 -8.18
N VAL A 88 3.86 5.08 -6.91
CA VAL A 88 4.73 3.94 -6.52
C VAL A 88 4.21 2.62 -7.09
N GLU A 89 2.89 2.48 -7.20
CA GLU A 89 2.20 1.34 -7.78
C GLU A 89 2.55 1.15 -9.26
N GLU A 90 2.55 2.25 -10.03
CA GLU A 90 2.92 2.23 -11.44
C GLU A 90 4.38 1.84 -11.62
N VAL A 91 5.29 2.42 -10.82
CA VAL A 91 6.72 2.13 -10.89
C VAL A 91 7.00 0.66 -10.54
N ALA A 92 6.43 0.14 -9.46
CA ALA A 92 6.62 -1.25 -9.05
C ALA A 92 6.05 -2.24 -10.09
N LEU A 93 4.86 -1.96 -10.62
CA LEU A 93 4.24 -2.75 -11.69
C LEU A 93 5.09 -2.78 -12.96
N ARG A 94 5.62 -1.62 -13.36
CA ARG A 94 6.51 -1.53 -14.53
C ARG A 94 7.82 -2.28 -14.32
N LEU A 95 8.43 -2.19 -13.14
CA LEU A 95 9.64 -2.97 -12.81
C LEU A 95 9.38 -4.47 -12.99
N GLY A 96 8.29 -5.00 -12.42
CA GLY A 96 7.94 -6.42 -12.55
C GLY A 96 7.74 -6.87 -14.01
N ARG A 97 7.06 -6.06 -14.82
CA ARG A 97 6.80 -6.34 -16.25
C ARG A 97 8.05 -6.22 -17.11
N GLU A 98 8.75 -5.09 -17.04
CA GLU A 98 9.93 -4.81 -17.87
C GLU A 98 11.07 -5.78 -17.56
N TRP A 99 11.23 -6.17 -16.29
CA TRP A 99 12.26 -7.13 -15.86
C TRP A 99 11.79 -8.59 -15.92
N LYS A 100 10.52 -8.84 -16.28
CA LYS A 100 9.93 -10.18 -16.42
C LYS A 100 10.11 -11.09 -15.19
N VAL A 101 9.95 -10.51 -14.00
CA VAL A 101 10.17 -11.22 -12.74
C VAL A 101 9.16 -12.36 -12.57
N GLY A 102 9.63 -13.57 -12.23
CA GLY A 102 8.79 -14.77 -12.05
C GLY A 102 8.37 -15.44 -13.36
N SER A 103 8.96 -15.06 -14.51
CA SER A 103 8.58 -15.60 -15.82
C SER A 103 9.29 -16.90 -16.21
N ASP A 104 10.26 -17.34 -15.40
CA ASP A 104 11.14 -18.48 -15.71
C ASP A 104 10.42 -19.84 -15.72
N ALA A 105 9.33 -19.98 -14.97
CA ALA A 105 8.59 -21.23 -14.91
C ALA A 105 7.76 -21.49 -16.18
N GLN A 106 7.60 -22.77 -16.53
CA GLN A 106 6.88 -23.20 -17.74
C GLN A 106 5.36 -22.97 -17.62
N VAL A 107 4.65 -23.01 -18.74
CA VAL A 107 3.18 -22.93 -18.74
C VAL A 107 2.62 -24.18 -18.05
N GLY A 108 1.68 -24.00 -17.12
CA GLY A 108 1.09 -25.09 -16.32
C GLY A 108 1.82 -25.36 -15.00
N ASP A 109 2.91 -24.63 -14.73
CA ASP A 109 3.64 -24.71 -13.48
C ASP A 109 3.01 -23.88 -12.35
N ALA A 110 3.04 -24.39 -11.11
CA ALA A 110 2.58 -23.62 -9.95
C ALA A 110 3.46 -22.39 -9.67
N ALA A 111 4.72 -22.41 -10.09
CA ALA A 111 5.64 -21.28 -9.98
C ALA A 111 5.48 -20.24 -11.09
N ARG A 112 4.58 -20.47 -12.07
CA ARG A 112 4.41 -19.56 -13.19
C ARG A 112 3.96 -18.19 -12.74
N ASN A 113 4.71 -17.15 -13.12
CA ASN A 113 4.46 -15.76 -12.74
C ASN A 113 4.51 -15.55 -11.21
N ALA A 114 5.20 -16.42 -10.46
CA ALA A 114 5.41 -16.29 -9.02
C ALA A 114 6.55 -15.29 -8.73
N GLY A 115 6.42 -14.07 -9.25
CA GLY A 115 7.37 -12.98 -9.07
C GLY A 115 6.91 -11.97 -8.01
N VAL A 116 7.84 -11.44 -7.23
CA VAL A 116 7.60 -10.38 -6.23
C VAL A 116 8.66 -9.30 -6.36
N ILE A 117 8.23 -8.05 -6.51
CA ILE A 117 9.06 -6.85 -6.40
C ILE A 117 8.87 -6.25 -5.01
N ILE A 118 9.96 -6.04 -4.29
CA ILE A 118 10.02 -5.25 -3.05
C ILE A 118 10.68 -3.92 -3.41
N LEU A 119 9.88 -2.87 -3.57
CA LEU A 119 10.34 -1.53 -3.90
C LEU A 119 10.42 -0.65 -2.64
N LEU A 120 11.58 -0.02 -2.43
CA LEU A 120 11.83 1.01 -1.43
C LEU A 120 12.21 2.33 -2.10
N VAL A 121 11.62 3.43 -1.64
CA VAL A 121 12.07 4.78 -1.94
C VAL A 121 12.32 5.51 -0.61
N PRO A 122 13.59 5.84 -0.28
CA PRO A 122 13.91 6.56 0.95
C PRO A 122 13.32 7.96 0.95
N LYS A 123 12.87 8.41 2.12
CA LYS A 123 12.26 9.73 2.31
C LYS A 123 13.24 10.87 2.02
N GLU A 124 14.51 10.65 2.31
CA GLU A 124 15.62 11.60 2.23
C GLU A 124 16.00 11.93 0.79
N THR A 125 15.79 10.98 -0.13
CA THR A 125 16.15 11.13 -1.54
C THR A 125 14.95 11.45 -2.41
N SER A 126 13.73 11.17 -1.95
CA SER A 126 12.53 11.42 -2.74
C SER A 126 12.20 12.90 -2.86
N THR A 127 11.87 13.33 -4.07
CA THR A 127 11.55 14.71 -4.44
C THR A 127 10.31 15.24 -3.74
N ASP A 128 9.35 14.38 -3.38
CA ASP A 128 8.13 14.78 -2.68
C ASP A 128 8.22 14.70 -1.15
N GLY A 129 9.41 14.35 -0.62
CA GLY A 129 9.69 14.28 0.81
C GLY A 129 8.96 13.16 1.54
N ARG A 130 8.47 12.12 0.84
CA ARG A 130 7.83 10.93 1.43
C ARG A 130 8.68 9.68 1.20
N GLY A 131 8.64 8.78 2.17
CA GLY A 131 9.20 7.44 2.01
C GLY A 131 8.14 6.46 1.51
N TYR A 132 8.54 5.49 0.68
CA TYR A 132 7.65 4.49 0.10
C TYR A 132 8.19 3.08 0.27
N CYS A 133 7.31 2.17 0.71
CA CYS A 133 7.50 0.72 0.64
C CYS A 133 6.36 0.14 -0.18
N ARG A 134 6.68 -0.68 -1.18
CA ARG A 134 5.67 -1.37 -1.99
C ARG A 134 6.12 -2.79 -2.27
N VAL A 135 5.27 -3.77 -1.96
CA VAL A 135 5.44 -5.16 -2.37
C VAL A 135 4.45 -5.43 -3.49
N GLU A 136 4.94 -5.54 -4.70
CA GLU A 136 4.16 -5.83 -5.91
C GLU A 136 4.33 -7.30 -6.29
N THR A 137 3.23 -7.98 -6.58
CA THR A 137 3.16 -9.42 -6.79
C THR A 137 2.67 -9.72 -8.20
N GLY A 138 3.32 -10.68 -8.86
CA GLY A 138 2.82 -11.30 -10.08
C GLY A 138 1.64 -12.23 -9.77
N GLN A 139 0.87 -12.57 -10.79
CA GLN A 139 -0.33 -13.41 -10.73
C GLN A 139 -0.09 -14.76 -10.04
N GLY A 140 1.10 -15.35 -10.17
CA GLY A 140 1.44 -16.60 -9.49
C GLY A 140 1.73 -16.42 -8.00
N ALA A 141 2.13 -15.20 -7.59
CA ALA A 141 2.41 -14.85 -6.20
C ALA A 141 1.17 -14.32 -5.46
N GLU A 142 0.18 -13.77 -6.17
CA GLU A 142 -1.08 -13.27 -5.60
C GLU A 142 -1.82 -14.32 -4.76
N GLY A 143 -1.66 -15.61 -5.08
CA GLY A 143 -2.28 -16.72 -4.34
C GLY A 143 -1.79 -16.88 -2.90
N PHE A 144 -0.60 -16.39 -2.56
CA PHE A 144 -0.03 -16.51 -1.21
C PHE A 144 0.50 -15.19 -0.62
N ILE A 145 0.65 -14.14 -1.43
CA ILE A 145 0.88 -12.75 -1.01
C ILE A 145 -0.21 -11.90 -1.66
N THR A 146 -1.31 -11.71 -0.95
CA THR A 146 -2.38 -10.80 -1.37
C THR A 146 -1.97 -9.34 -1.17
N ASP A 147 -2.68 -8.38 -1.80
CA ASP A 147 -2.48 -6.95 -1.53
C ASP A 147 -2.55 -6.61 -0.02
N ALA A 148 -3.55 -7.13 0.68
CA ALA A 148 -3.67 -6.96 2.12
C ALA A 148 -2.44 -7.48 2.89
N THR A 149 -1.88 -8.62 2.46
CA THR A 149 -0.66 -9.20 3.04
C THR A 149 0.54 -8.33 2.73
N ALA A 150 0.75 -7.96 1.46
CA ALA A 150 1.83 -7.08 1.00
C ALA A 150 1.85 -5.75 1.77
N GLY A 151 0.71 -5.09 1.91
CA GLY A 151 0.58 -3.89 2.72
C GLY A 151 0.89 -4.12 4.21
N ALA A 152 0.50 -5.26 4.78
CA ALA A 152 0.82 -5.60 6.16
C ALA A 152 2.33 -5.84 6.38
N LEU A 153 3.01 -6.48 5.42
CA LEU A 153 4.46 -6.69 5.44
C LEU A 153 5.20 -5.34 5.46
N CYS A 154 4.87 -4.44 4.52
CA CYS A 154 5.45 -3.08 4.48
C CYS A 154 5.18 -2.29 5.77
N ARG A 155 3.95 -2.33 6.30
CA ARG A 155 3.62 -1.69 7.59
C ARG A 155 4.43 -2.26 8.76
N SER A 156 4.74 -3.56 8.75
CA SER A 156 5.50 -4.21 9.84
C SER A 156 6.94 -3.70 9.96
N VAL A 157 7.55 -3.27 8.85
CA VAL A 157 8.93 -2.76 8.80
C VAL A 157 9.00 -1.23 8.71
N THR A 158 7.87 -0.54 8.58
CA THR A 158 7.80 0.93 8.54
C THR A 158 8.49 1.62 9.74
N PRO A 159 8.42 1.11 10.98
CA PRO A 159 9.17 1.70 12.10
C PRO A 159 10.69 1.71 11.89
N LEU A 160 11.25 0.69 11.23
CA LEU A 160 12.68 0.63 10.90
C LEU A 160 13.03 1.65 9.82
N PHE A 161 12.17 1.81 8.80
CA PHE A 161 12.33 2.86 7.79
C PHE A 161 12.29 4.27 8.40
N GLN A 162 11.39 4.51 9.35
CA GLN A 162 11.31 5.78 10.08
C GLN A 162 12.57 6.03 10.93
N ALA A 163 13.19 4.97 11.45
CA ALA A 163 14.46 5.02 12.16
C ALA A 163 15.69 5.06 11.23
N ARG A 164 15.49 5.13 9.90
CA ARG A 164 16.54 5.07 8.86
C ARG A 164 17.36 3.78 8.84
N ASP A 165 16.85 2.71 9.43
CA ASP A 165 17.44 1.38 9.32
C ASP A 165 16.90 0.66 8.08
N TYR A 166 17.31 1.11 6.89
CA TYR A 166 16.88 0.52 5.61
C TYR A 166 17.37 -0.91 5.43
N SER A 167 18.59 -1.17 5.89
CA SER A 167 19.21 -2.50 5.80
C SER A 167 18.46 -3.52 6.65
N GLY A 168 18.22 -3.22 7.93
CA GLY A 168 17.45 -4.10 8.81
C GLY A 168 16.01 -4.27 8.33
N ALA A 169 15.37 -3.20 7.88
CA ALA A 169 14.01 -3.24 7.34
C ALA A 169 13.88 -4.14 6.11
N LEU A 170 14.78 -4.01 5.13
CA LEU A 170 14.73 -4.81 3.91
C LEU A 170 15.13 -6.26 4.15
N VAL A 171 16.12 -6.54 5.00
CA VAL A 171 16.44 -7.92 5.42
C VAL A 171 15.21 -8.58 6.06
N GLN A 172 14.56 -7.88 6.99
CA GLN A 172 13.36 -8.39 7.65
C GLN A 172 12.20 -8.58 6.67
N LEU A 173 11.96 -7.63 5.77
CA LEU A 173 10.89 -7.70 4.78
C LEU A 173 11.11 -8.85 3.80
N SER A 174 12.33 -9.01 3.28
CA SER A 174 12.70 -10.11 2.40
C SER A 174 12.57 -11.47 3.10
N ALA A 175 12.94 -11.58 4.37
CA ALA A 175 12.73 -12.80 5.17
C ALA A 175 11.24 -13.14 5.30
N GLN A 176 10.38 -12.15 5.56
CA GLN A 176 8.94 -12.39 5.66
C GLN A 176 8.34 -12.80 4.30
N VAL A 177 8.78 -12.22 3.19
CA VAL A 177 8.35 -12.62 1.84
C VAL A 177 8.81 -14.05 1.53
N ALA A 178 10.07 -14.39 1.82
CA ALA A 178 10.61 -15.73 1.63
C ALA A 178 9.87 -16.80 2.47
N ASP A 179 9.46 -16.49 3.71
CA ASP A 179 8.61 -17.38 4.52
C ASP A 179 7.25 -17.66 3.85
N ARG A 180 6.70 -16.70 3.11
CA ARG A 180 5.45 -16.91 2.35
C ARG A 180 5.66 -17.86 1.17
N TYR A 181 6.77 -17.72 0.44
CA TYR A 181 7.17 -18.70 -0.57
C TYR A 181 7.34 -20.10 0.04
N ALA A 182 8.08 -20.20 1.15
CA ALA A 182 8.32 -21.47 1.83
C ALA A 182 7.01 -22.19 2.18
N ARG A 183 6.06 -21.47 2.79
CA ARG A 183 4.74 -22.02 3.14
C ARG A 183 3.89 -22.40 1.93
N ALA A 184 3.88 -21.57 0.90
CA ALA A 184 3.06 -21.79 -0.28
C ALA A 184 3.52 -23.01 -1.09
N PHE A 185 4.83 -23.23 -1.19
CA PHE A 185 5.43 -24.33 -1.95
C PHE A 185 5.76 -25.54 -1.08
N GLY A 186 5.55 -25.48 0.24
CA GLY A 186 5.85 -26.56 1.17
C GLY A 186 7.34 -26.89 1.28
N VAL A 187 8.21 -25.89 1.09
CA VAL A 187 9.67 -26.03 1.15
C VAL A 187 10.23 -25.45 2.44
N THR A 188 11.43 -25.91 2.82
CA THR A 188 12.20 -25.32 3.93
C THR A 188 13.31 -24.47 3.35
N LEU A 189 13.42 -23.22 3.81
CA LEU A 189 14.49 -22.30 3.44
C LEU A 189 15.43 -22.15 4.64
N ASP A 190 16.64 -22.68 4.52
CA ASP A 190 17.64 -22.54 5.57
C ASP A 190 18.06 -21.07 5.75
N GLY A 191 18.38 -20.70 6.99
CA GLY A 191 18.95 -19.39 7.32
C GLY A 191 17.97 -18.21 7.19
N LEU A 192 16.66 -18.45 7.25
CA LEU A 192 15.71 -17.37 7.55
C LEU A 192 16.06 -16.81 8.95
N PRO A 193 16.19 -15.49 9.11
CA PRO A 193 16.30 -14.89 10.43
C PRO A 193 15.15 -15.39 11.29
N GLU A 194 15.46 -15.93 12.47
CA GLU A 194 14.44 -16.25 13.48
C GLU A 194 13.50 -15.05 13.57
N PRO A 195 12.17 -15.24 13.38
CA PRO A 195 11.25 -14.13 13.48
C PRO A 195 11.50 -13.51 14.84
N GLN A 196 12.02 -12.27 14.85
CA GLN A 196 12.05 -11.46 16.05
C GLN A 196 10.59 -11.32 16.41
N ARG A 197 10.09 -12.25 17.24
CA ARG A 197 8.84 -12.09 17.94
C ARG A 197 9.03 -10.75 18.60
N ALA A 198 8.35 -9.73 18.07
CA ALA A 198 8.26 -8.45 18.70
C ALA A 198 7.93 -8.81 20.13
N ARG A 199 8.92 -8.68 21.02
CA ARG A 199 8.73 -8.99 22.42
C ARG A 199 7.62 -8.03 22.75
N ARG A 200 6.40 -8.56 22.86
CA ARG A 200 5.26 -7.80 23.31
C ARG A 200 5.75 -7.37 24.67
N ARG A 201 6.27 -6.15 24.73
CA ARG A 201 6.31 -5.41 25.97
C ARG A 201 4.83 -5.26 26.24
N THR A 202 4.25 -6.28 26.86
CA THR A 202 3.21 -6.01 27.82
C THR A 202 3.96 -5.13 28.80
N ASN A 203 3.82 -3.82 28.59
CA ASN A 203 3.76 -2.95 29.73
C ASN A 203 2.52 -3.48 30.47
N ASP A 204 2.72 -4.54 31.25
CA ASP A 204 1.94 -4.81 32.45
C ASP A 204 2.32 -3.67 33.41
N GLU A 205 2.02 -2.44 32.99
CA GLU A 205 1.81 -1.33 33.88
C GLU A 205 0.49 -1.67 34.54
N ASP A 206 0.58 -2.17 35.77
CA ASP A 206 -0.53 -2.32 36.69
C ASP A 206 -1.35 -1.04 36.67
N SER A 207 -2.39 -1.01 35.84
CA SER A 207 -3.30 0.13 35.79
C SER A 207 -3.96 0.18 37.17
N PRO A 208 -3.73 1.25 37.96
CA PRO A 208 -4.29 1.33 39.31
C PRO A 208 -5.81 1.23 39.27
N PHE A 209 -6.41 1.56 38.13
CA PHE A 209 -7.84 1.41 37.87
C PHE A 209 -8.31 -0.06 37.88
N ALA A 210 -7.56 -0.98 37.27
CA ALA A 210 -7.93 -2.40 37.25
C ALA A 210 -7.83 -3.04 38.64
N THR A 211 -6.80 -2.69 39.40
CA THR A 211 -6.61 -3.14 40.79
C THR A 211 -7.70 -2.58 41.71
N ILE A 212 -8.08 -1.30 41.56
CA ILE A 212 -9.17 -0.69 42.32
C ILE A 212 -10.51 -1.37 42.02
N VAL A 213 -10.83 -1.63 40.74
CA VAL A 213 -12.06 -2.34 40.36
C VAL A 213 -12.11 -3.75 40.95
N LEU A 214 -10.99 -4.49 40.91
CA LEU A 214 -10.90 -5.81 41.50
C LEU A 214 -11.13 -5.78 43.02
N ILE A 215 -10.53 -4.82 43.72
CA ILE A 215 -10.71 -4.64 45.18
C ILE A 215 -12.18 -4.32 45.50
N VAL A 216 -12.82 -3.43 44.73
CA VAL A 216 -14.24 -3.09 44.93
C VAL A 216 -15.14 -4.31 44.74
N ILE A 217 -14.89 -5.12 43.71
CA ILE A 217 -15.64 -6.37 43.49
C ILE A 217 -15.46 -7.33 44.65
N ILE A 218 -14.24 -7.52 45.14
CA ILE A 218 -13.96 -8.40 46.28
C ILE A 218 -14.67 -7.90 47.54
N VAL A 219 -14.66 -6.59 47.83
CA VAL A 219 -15.36 -6.01 48.98
C VAL A 219 -16.87 -6.23 48.88
N ILE A 220 -17.48 -6.04 47.71
CA ILE A 220 -18.91 -6.29 47.51
C ILE A 220 -19.25 -7.77 47.75
N VAL A 221 -18.46 -8.69 47.21
CA VAL A 221 -18.68 -10.13 47.35
C VAL A 221 -18.53 -10.56 48.81
N VAL A 222 -17.47 -10.14 49.50
CA VAL A 222 -17.25 -10.46 50.92
C VAL A 222 -18.34 -9.85 51.81
N SER A 223 -18.77 -8.62 51.52
CA SER A 223 -19.87 -7.96 52.23
C SER A 223 -21.21 -8.68 52.01
N SER A 224 -21.42 -9.24 50.82
CA SER A 224 -22.61 -10.07 50.50
C SER A 224 -22.58 -11.44 51.19
N MET A 225 -21.40 -11.97 51.50
CA MET A 225 -21.23 -13.26 52.17
C MET A 225 -21.45 -13.16 53.68
N ASN A 226 -21.16 -12.01 54.30
CA ASN A 226 -21.26 -11.83 55.75
C ASN A 226 -22.62 -11.32 56.27
N GLY A 227 -23.60 -11.11 55.40
CA GLY A 227 -24.93 -10.57 55.77
C GLY A 227 -26.04 -11.60 56.10
N ARG A 228 -25.75 -12.91 56.12
CA ARG A 228 -26.78 -13.97 56.23
C ARG A 228 -27.26 -14.32 57.67
N ARG A 229 -27.04 -13.48 58.69
CA ARG A 229 -27.58 -13.74 60.04
C ARG A 229 -28.09 -12.47 60.75
N ARG A 230 -29.39 -12.20 60.58
CA ARG A 230 -30.36 -11.40 61.38
C ARG A 230 -31.53 -11.11 60.41
N GLY A 231 -32.78 -11.55 60.52
CA GLY A 231 -33.64 -11.98 61.63
C GLY A 231 -34.98 -11.23 61.46
N CYS A 232 -36.12 -11.95 61.44
CA CYS A 232 -37.53 -11.47 61.34
C CYS A 232 -37.92 -10.72 60.05
N VAL A 233 -38.84 -11.24 59.21
CA VAL A 233 -40.31 -11.34 59.38
C VAL A 233 -40.96 -10.01 59.77
N GLY A 234 -41.60 -9.38 58.78
CA GLY A 234 -42.80 -8.53 58.90
C GLY A 234 -42.73 -7.34 59.85
N CYS A 235 -42.60 -6.12 59.30
CA CYS A 235 -43.25 -4.86 59.72
C CYS A 235 -42.67 -3.68 58.91
N ILE A 236 -43.38 -3.29 57.82
CA ILE A 236 -43.82 -1.92 57.42
C ILE A 236 -43.10 -0.72 58.13
N PRO A 237 -42.79 0.47 57.52
CA PRO A 237 -43.41 1.12 56.33
C PRO A 237 -42.51 1.90 55.31
N LEU A 238 -43.07 2.10 54.09
CA LEU A 238 -42.99 3.30 53.21
C LEU A 238 -41.69 3.69 52.47
N PRO A 239 -41.75 4.45 51.35
CA PRO A 239 -42.76 4.50 50.29
C PRO A 239 -42.15 4.29 48.89
N ILE A 240 -42.81 3.51 48.04
CA ILE A 240 -42.60 3.52 46.59
C ILE A 240 -43.50 4.61 46.00
N PRO A 241 -42.98 5.61 45.27
CA PRO A 241 -43.76 6.33 44.28
C PRO A 241 -43.36 5.83 42.88
N GLY A 242 -44.30 5.16 42.21
CA GLY A 242 -44.23 4.95 40.76
C GLY A 242 -44.13 3.50 40.30
N GLY A 243 -45.15 2.68 40.56
CA GLY A 243 -45.65 1.84 39.47
C GLY A 243 -46.67 2.66 38.64
N PRO A 244 -47.29 2.12 37.58
CA PRO A 244 -47.06 0.83 36.92
C PRO A 244 -47.11 0.93 35.37
N MET A 245 -47.13 -0.25 34.73
CA MET A 245 -47.90 -0.55 33.51
C MET A 245 -47.34 -0.17 32.12
N MET A 246 -47.75 -1.03 31.16
CA MET A 246 -47.69 -0.92 29.69
C MET A 246 -46.30 -1.14 29.09
N GLY A 247 -46.08 -2.04 28.15
CA GLY A 247 -46.99 -2.71 27.22
C GLY A 247 -46.38 -2.65 25.83
N GLY A 248 -46.78 -3.59 24.96
CA GLY A 248 -46.67 -3.40 23.51
C GLY A 248 -45.34 -3.77 22.87
N GLY A 249 -45.46 -4.62 21.84
CA GLY A 249 -44.36 -5.10 21.01
C GLY A 249 -43.81 -4.07 20.01
N GLY A 250 -42.99 -4.59 19.10
CA GLY A 250 -42.45 -3.83 17.98
C GLY A 250 -41.32 -4.59 17.30
N HIS A 251 -41.67 -5.53 16.41
CA HIS A 251 -40.74 -6.05 15.41
C HIS A 251 -40.64 -5.04 14.27
N GLY A 252 -39.41 -4.64 13.92
CA GLY A 252 -39.15 -3.95 12.67
C GLY A 252 -37.93 -3.04 12.74
N SER A 253 -36.83 -3.47 12.11
CA SER A 253 -35.89 -2.55 11.44
C SER A 253 -34.83 -3.38 10.72
N TRP A 254 -35.01 -3.65 9.43
CA TRP A 254 -33.90 -3.96 8.51
C TRP A 254 -34.01 -2.98 7.35
N GLY A 255 -33.28 -1.86 7.49
CA GLY A 255 -33.05 -0.90 6.43
C GLY A 255 -31.94 -1.39 5.51
N GLY A 256 -32.29 -1.73 4.28
CA GLY A 256 -31.35 -1.96 3.19
C GLY A 256 -31.20 -0.69 2.36
N GLY A 257 -30.06 0.00 2.49
CA GLY A 257 -29.66 1.09 1.61
C GLY A 257 -28.73 0.57 0.51
N GLY A 258 -29.20 0.62 -0.73
CA GLY A 258 -28.39 0.34 -1.91
C GLY A 258 -27.48 1.52 -2.25
N PHE A 259 -26.21 1.23 -2.54
CA PHE A 259 -25.27 2.19 -3.10
C PHE A 259 -25.06 1.90 -4.59
N GLY A 260 -25.27 2.95 -5.39
CA GLY A 260 -25.17 2.93 -6.84
C GLY A 260 -23.75 2.69 -7.35
N GLY A 261 -23.64 1.83 -8.35
CA GLY A 261 -22.45 1.66 -9.17
C GLY A 261 -22.39 2.75 -10.23
N GLY A 262 -21.44 3.68 -10.07
CA GLY A 262 -20.97 4.58 -11.12
C GLY A 262 -19.90 3.88 -11.95
N GLY A 263 -20.01 4.02 -13.27
CA GLY A 263 -19.16 3.34 -14.24
C GLY A 263 -17.73 3.90 -14.35
N GLY A 264 -16.87 3.04 -14.88
CA GLY A 264 -15.60 3.35 -15.54
C GLY A 264 -15.36 2.20 -16.52
N GLY A 265 -15.26 2.42 -17.82
CA GLY A 265 -14.25 3.27 -18.42
C GLY A 265 -13.15 2.32 -18.92
N GLY A 266 -13.26 1.92 -20.19
CA GLY A 266 -12.40 0.90 -20.78
C GLY A 266 -10.94 1.32 -20.83
N PHE A 267 -10.07 0.36 -20.54
CA PHE A 267 -8.65 0.47 -20.85
C PHE A 267 -8.32 -0.49 -21.99
N GLY A 268 -7.98 0.11 -23.13
CA GLY A 268 -7.39 -0.54 -24.29
C GLY A 268 -6.01 -1.10 -23.93
N GLY A 269 -5.70 -2.24 -24.56
CA GLY A 269 -4.64 -3.15 -24.14
C GLY A 269 -3.22 -2.72 -24.44
N PHE A 270 -2.28 -3.39 -23.76
CA PHE A 270 -0.85 -3.38 -24.06
C PHE A 270 -0.18 -4.69 -23.62
N GLY A 271 0.58 -5.29 -24.55
CA GLY A 271 1.79 -6.11 -24.32
C GLY A 271 1.75 -7.21 -23.28
N GLY A 272 1.46 -8.45 -23.71
CA GLY A 272 1.65 -9.64 -22.90
C GLY A 272 3.13 -9.93 -22.65
N GLY A 273 3.52 -9.90 -21.37
CA GLY A 273 4.83 -10.38 -20.92
C GLY A 273 5.10 -9.94 -19.48
N GLY A 274 4.97 -10.85 -18.52
CA GLY A 274 5.44 -10.62 -17.15
C GLY A 274 4.47 -11.04 -16.04
N GLY A 275 3.22 -11.35 -16.33
CA GLY A 275 2.29 -11.87 -15.32
C GLY A 275 1.98 -10.93 -14.16
N PHE A 276 2.37 -9.64 -14.19
CA PHE A 276 1.94 -8.65 -13.20
C PHE A 276 0.68 -7.91 -13.68
N SER A 277 -0.42 -8.03 -12.94
CA SER A 277 -1.72 -7.39 -13.22
C SER A 277 -2.06 -6.21 -12.30
N GLY A 278 -1.20 -5.86 -11.34
CA GLY A 278 -1.47 -4.83 -10.33
C GLY A 278 -1.79 -5.40 -8.93
N GLY A 279 -1.42 -6.65 -8.67
CA GLY A 279 -1.52 -7.24 -7.33
C GLY A 279 -0.42 -6.72 -6.42
N GLY A 280 -0.77 -6.23 -5.25
CA GLY A 280 0.21 -5.90 -4.20
C GLY A 280 -0.17 -4.67 -3.40
N GLY A 281 0.54 -4.46 -2.29
CA GLY A 281 0.26 -3.42 -1.31
C GLY A 281 1.52 -2.78 -0.74
N GLY A 282 1.35 -1.61 -0.12
CA GLY A 282 2.46 -0.80 0.36
C GLY A 282 2.14 0.05 1.59
N SER A 283 3.15 0.80 2.04
CA SER A 283 3.06 1.83 3.07
C SER A 283 3.90 3.04 2.70
N ASN A 284 3.56 4.21 3.25
CA ASN A 284 4.34 5.44 3.15
C ASN A 284 4.55 6.09 4.52
N TRP A 285 5.54 6.98 4.65
CA TRP A 285 5.88 7.69 5.89
C TRP A 285 6.59 9.04 5.66
#